data_AF-A0A151CFI2-F1
#
_entry.id   AF-A0A151CFI2-F1
#
_cell.length_a   1.000
_cell.length_b   1.000
_cell.length_c   1.000
_cell.angle_alpha   90.00
_cell.angle_beta   90.00
_cell.angle_gamma   90.00
#
_symmetry.space_group_name_H-M   'P 1'
#
loop_
_entity.id
_entity.type
_entity.pdbx_description
1 polymer ?
#
loop_
_entity_poly.entity_id
_entity_poly.type
_entity_poly.pdbx_seq_one_letter_code
_entity_poly.pdbx_strand_id
1 'polypeptide(L)'
;MRKAFSMITAIFVILIMATLAAFILNISSKAVSTTLFQYKKEQAVLYAKSYTELAILAATANDSNVTNCAENINAYVDGTQTEVRNGKGYEVQTRIAYIGNGLACSGTRILTPGNTIITPNETQIIVDVYVRYRDPSAVAAAGIATGAPWVTYHRRTLQKL
;
A
#
# COMPACT_ATOMS: atom_id res chain seq x y z
N MET A 1 34.16 -35.87 -45.12
CA MET A 1 32.90 -35.09 -45.24
C MET A 1 31.94 -35.25 -44.05
N ARG A 2 31.65 -36.46 -43.54
CA ARG A 2 30.73 -36.65 -42.37
C ARG A 2 31.18 -35.97 -41.06
N LYS A 3 32.48 -35.90 -40.78
CA LYS A 3 33.01 -35.26 -39.56
C LYS A 3 32.81 -33.74 -39.52
N ALA A 4 32.93 -33.06 -40.66
CA ALA A 4 32.71 -31.62 -40.76
C ALA A 4 31.22 -31.27 -40.63
N PHE A 5 30.34 -32.05 -41.26
CA PHE A 5 28.89 -31.88 -41.14
C PHE A 5 28.41 -32.08 -39.70
N SER A 6 28.91 -33.10 -39.01
CA SER A 6 28.59 -33.36 -37.60
C SER A 6 29.04 -32.25 -36.66
N MET A 7 30.13 -31.54 -36.98
CA MET A 7 30.64 -30.44 -36.16
C MET A 7 29.78 -29.18 -36.33
N ILE A 8 29.36 -28.88 -37.56
CA ILE A 8 28.49 -27.72 -37.87
C ILE A 8 27.11 -27.89 -37.23
N THR A 9 26.51 -29.09 -37.30
CA THR A 9 25.21 -29.34 -36.66
C THR A 9 25.29 -29.22 -35.13
N ALA A 10 26.41 -29.64 -34.51
CA ALA A 10 26.61 -29.47 -33.07
C ALA A 10 26.69 -28.00 -32.66
N ILE A 11 27.44 -27.17 -33.40
CA ILE A 11 27.52 -25.71 -33.16
C ILE A 11 26.14 -25.06 -33.30
N PHE A 12 25.38 -25.45 -34.33
CA PHE A 12 24.04 -24.91 -34.55
C PHE A 12 23.07 -25.25 -33.41
N VAL A 13 23.11 -26.49 -32.90
CA VAL A 13 22.31 -26.90 -31.74
C VAL A 13 22.70 -26.12 -30.49
N ILE A 14 23.99 -25.90 -30.24
CA ILE A 14 24.47 -25.09 -29.10
C ILE A 14 23.94 -23.66 -29.19
N LEU A 15 23.96 -23.05 -30.38
CA LEU A 15 23.43 -21.69 -30.58
C LEU A 15 21.92 -21.61 -30.30
N ILE A 16 21.14 -22.60 -30.73
CA ILE A 16 19.70 -22.66 -30.44
C ILE A 16 19.47 -22.82 -28.93
N MET A 17 20.22 -23.69 -28.27
CA MET A 17 20.08 -23.87 -26.82
C MET A 17 20.48 -22.60 -26.05
N ALA A 18 21.49 -21.87 -26.52
CA ALA A 18 21.91 -20.60 -25.92
C ALA A 18 20.83 -19.51 -26.05
N THR A 19 20.19 -19.37 -27.21
CA THR A 19 19.12 -18.38 -27.38
C THR A 19 17.87 -18.73 -26.58
N LEU A 20 17.52 -20.02 -26.51
CA LEU A 20 16.42 -20.50 -25.67
C LEU A 20 16.71 -20.25 -24.18
N ALA A 21 17.92 -20.53 -23.71
CA ALA A 21 18.31 -20.27 -22.33
C ALA A 21 18.23 -18.77 -22.00
N ALA A 22 18.73 -17.90 -22.88
CA ALA A 22 18.64 -16.45 -22.70
C ALA A 22 17.19 -15.95 -22.65
N PHE A 23 16.32 -16.52 -23.51
CA PHE A 23 14.90 -16.18 -23.52
C PHE A 23 14.19 -16.62 -22.23
N ILE A 24 14.46 -17.84 -21.76
CA ILE A 24 13.91 -18.36 -20.50
C ILE A 24 14.32 -17.46 -19.33
N LEU A 25 15.60 -17.09 -19.24
CA LEU A 25 16.09 -16.20 -18.17
C LEU A 25 15.38 -14.84 -18.18
N ASN A 26 15.17 -14.25 -19.37
CA ASN A 26 14.46 -12.98 -19.49
C ASN A 26 13.00 -13.08 -19.00
N ILE A 27 12.29 -14.16 -19.37
CA ILE A 27 10.94 -14.42 -18.87
C ILE A 27 10.95 -14.61 -17.36
N SER A 28 11.87 -15.42 -16.82
CA SER A 28 11.97 -15.66 -15.39
C SER A 28 12.21 -14.37 -14.61
N SER A 29 13.11 -13.49 -15.07
CA SER A 29 13.34 -12.19 -14.43
C SER A 29 12.08 -11.32 -14.42
N LYS A 30 11.34 -11.26 -15.54
CA LYS A 30 10.07 -10.52 -15.60
C LYS A 30 8.98 -11.12 -14.72
N ALA A 31 8.90 -12.45 -14.66
CA ALA A 31 7.96 -13.16 -13.82
C ALA A 31 8.21 -12.85 -12.33
N VAL A 32 9.47 -12.92 -11.88
CA VAL A 32 9.87 -12.57 -10.52
C VAL A 32 9.54 -11.12 -10.17
N SER A 33 9.80 -10.17 -11.08
CA SER A 33 9.44 -8.76 -10.82
C SER A 33 7.93 -8.57 -10.68
N THR A 34 7.15 -9.27 -11.50
CA THR A 34 5.68 -9.18 -11.47
C THR A 34 5.11 -9.78 -10.20
N THR A 35 5.61 -10.95 -9.76
CA THR A 35 5.15 -11.59 -8.52
C THR A 35 5.49 -10.75 -7.29
N LEU A 36 6.67 -10.12 -7.25
CA LEU A 36 7.05 -9.21 -6.17
C LEU A 36 6.15 -7.97 -6.11
N PHE A 37 5.79 -7.39 -7.26
CA PHE A 37 4.87 -6.26 -7.32
C PHE A 37 3.48 -6.65 -6.78
N GLN A 38 2.96 -7.80 -7.18
CA GLN A 38 1.68 -8.30 -6.68
C GLN A 38 1.71 -8.58 -5.18
N TYR A 39 2.78 -9.20 -4.69
CA TYR A 39 2.96 -9.44 -3.26
C TYR A 39 2.92 -8.15 -2.44
N LYS A 40 3.59 -7.09 -2.90
CA LYS A 40 3.55 -5.78 -2.23
C LYS A 40 2.16 -5.15 -2.23
N LYS A 41 1.44 -5.30 -3.34
CA LYS A 41 0.07 -4.82 -3.47
C LYS A 41 -0.86 -5.54 -2.50
N GLU A 42 -0.80 -6.87 -2.44
CA GLU A 42 -1.57 -7.70 -1.50
C GLU A 42 -1.27 -7.32 -0.04
N GLN A 43 0.01 -7.12 0.31
CA GLN A 43 0.38 -6.63 1.63
C GLN A 43 -0.19 -5.24 1.94
N ALA A 44 -0.14 -4.31 0.98
CA ALA A 44 -0.74 -2.99 1.16
C ALA A 44 -2.27 -3.07 1.41
N VAL A 45 -2.96 -4.01 0.76
CA VAL A 45 -4.39 -4.29 0.99
C VAL A 45 -4.61 -4.85 2.40
N LEU A 46 -3.76 -5.77 2.86
CA LEU A 46 -3.84 -6.33 4.21
C LEU A 46 -3.61 -5.27 5.28
N TYR A 47 -2.59 -4.43 5.11
CA TYR A 47 -2.34 -3.31 6.03
C TYR A 47 -3.51 -2.34 6.04
N ALA A 48 -4.06 -1.98 4.88
CA ALA A 48 -5.23 -1.12 4.84
C ALA A 48 -6.42 -1.72 5.61
N LYS A 49 -6.62 -3.05 5.53
CA LYS A 49 -7.64 -3.74 6.33
C LYS A 49 -7.36 -3.70 7.83
N SER A 50 -6.14 -4.02 8.24
CA SER A 50 -5.77 -3.99 9.65
C SER A 50 -5.91 -2.60 10.26
N TYR A 51 -5.47 -1.55 9.56
CA TYR A 51 -5.58 -0.18 10.04
C TYR A 51 -7.00 0.37 10.01
N THR A 52 -7.89 -0.10 9.10
CA THR A 52 -9.31 0.24 9.21
C THR A 52 -9.92 -0.35 10.49
N GLU A 53 -9.62 -1.59 10.84
CA GLU A 53 -10.14 -2.21 12.07
C GLU A 53 -9.57 -1.53 13.32
N LEU A 54 -8.27 -1.19 13.31
CA LEU A 54 -7.64 -0.44 14.39
C LEU A 54 -8.28 0.95 14.56
N ALA A 55 -8.60 1.62 13.46
CA ALA A 55 -9.27 2.92 13.49
C ALA A 55 -10.70 2.82 14.04
N ILE A 56 -11.45 1.78 13.67
CA ILE A 56 -12.77 1.53 14.24
C ILE A 56 -12.65 1.26 15.74
N LEU A 57 -11.71 0.42 16.18
CA LEU A 57 -11.46 0.16 17.60
C LEU A 57 -11.06 1.44 18.36
N ALA A 58 -10.17 2.25 17.80
CA ALA A 58 -9.76 3.51 18.41
C ALA A 58 -10.92 4.52 18.50
N ALA A 59 -11.82 4.51 17.52
CA ALA A 59 -13.00 5.36 17.51
C ALA A 59 -14.13 4.86 18.43
N THR A 60 -14.27 3.54 18.64
CA THR A 60 -15.21 2.99 19.64
C THR A 60 -14.68 3.14 21.06
N ALA A 61 -13.36 3.05 21.26
CA ALA A 61 -12.74 3.18 22.58
C ALA A 61 -12.73 4.63 23.10
N ASN A 62 -12.58 5.60 22.20
CA ASN A 62 -12.71 7.02 22.55
C ASN A 62 -14.16 7.43 22.35
N ASP A 63 -14.95 7.39 23.43
CA ASP A 63 -16.31 7.92 23.42
C ASP A 63 -16.27 9.36 22.88
N SER A 64 -17.01 9.59 21.79
CA SER A 64 -17.22 10.87 21.10
C SER A 64 -17.63 12.05 22.00
N ASN A 65 -17.98 11.77 23.26
CA ASN A 65 -18.37 12.73 24.29
C ASN A 65 -17.19 13.18 25.18
N VAL A 66 -16.00 12.59 25.03
CA VAL A 66 -14.79 12.92 25.80
C VAL A 66 -13.79 13.61 24.86
N THR A 67 -13.08 14.61 25.39
CA THR A 67 -12.23 15.61 24.71
C THR A 67 -11.07 15.07 23.84
N ASN A 68 -11.03 13.78 23.50
CA ASN A 68 -9.90 13.13 22.83
C ASN A 68 -10.34 12.15 21.72
N CYS A 69 -10.86 12.69 20.62
CA CYS A 69 -11.22 11.88 19.45
C CYS A 69 -9.98 11.40 18.69
N ALA A 70 -9.99 10.14 18.22
CA ALA A 70 -8.94 9.61 17.37
C ALA A 70 -9.11 10.12 15.93
N GLU A 71 -8.34 11.11 15.52
CA GLU A 71 -8.49 11.71 14.17
C GLU A 71 -7.53 11.13 13.14
N ASN A 72 -6.34 10.74 13.59
CA ASN A 72 -5.23 10.36 12.74
C ASN A 72 -4.44 9.20 13.35
N ILE A 73 -4.28 8.13 12.59
CA ILE A 73 -3.42 6.99 12.94
C ILE A 73 -2.43 6.81 11.80
N ASN A 74 -1.23 7.33 12.00
CA ASN A 74 -0.15 7.28 11.01
C ASN A 74 0.96 6.36 11.51
N ALA A 75 1.54 5.56 10.63
CA ALA A 75 2.61 4.64 10.97
C ALA A 75 3.53 4.36 9.77
N TYR A 76 4.75 3.94 10.08
CA TYR A 76 5.66 3.32 9.13
C TYR A 76 5.77 1.83 9.49
N VAL A 77 5.50 0.96 8.54
CA VAL A 77 5.47 -0.50 8.72
C VAL A 77 6.63 -1.12 7.94
N ASP A 78 7.31 -2.09 8.54
CA ASP A 78 8.47 -2.80 7.98
C ASP A 78 9.64 -1.87 7.58
N GLY A 79 9.82 -0.78 8.32
CA GLY A 79 10.93 0.14 8.13
C GLY A 79 10.78 1.45 8.89
N THR A 80 11.90 2.14 9.06
CA THR A 80 11.93 3.54 9.47
C THR A 80 11.40 4.45 8.36
N GLN A 81 11.05 5.70 8.69
CA GLN A 81 10.60 6.69 7.71
C GLN A 81 11.55 6.81 6.50
N THR A 82 12.86 6.77 6.75
CA THR A 82 13.89 6.84 5.71
C THR A 82 13.90 5.60 4.83
N GLU A 83 13.71 4.42 5.41
CA GLU A 83 13.65 3.16 4.68
C GLU A 83 12.41 3.07 3.79
N VAL A 84 11.25 3.49 4.31
CA VAL A 84 10.01 3.53 3.53
C VAL A 84 10.13 4.48 2.35
N ARG A 85 10.78 5.64 2.54
CA ARG A 85 11.09 6.57 1.44
C ARG A 85 12.03 5.95 0.39
N ASN A 86 12.90 5.03 0.80
CA ASN A 86 13.79 4.28 -0.08
C ASN A 86 13.15 3.01 -0.68
N GLY A 87 11.83 2.80 -0.49
CA GLY A 87 11.10 1.65 -1.03
C GLY A 87 11.19 0.37 -0.19
N LYS A 88 11.67 0.48 1.05
CA LYS A 88 11.72 -0.60 2.04
C LYS A 88 10.66 -0.34 3.12
N GLY A 89 9.47 -0.91 2.92
CA GLY A 89 8.33 -0.82 3.83
C GLY A 89 7.14 -0.04 3.28
N TYR A 90 6.22 0.31 4.18
CA TYR A 90 4.94 0.94 3.87
C TYR A 90 4.69 2.16 4.76
N GLU A 91 4.19 3.24 4.17
CA GLU A 91 3.64 4.39 4.90
C GLU A 91 2.12 4.21 4.99
N VAL A 92 1.59 4.18 6.20
CA VAL A 92 0.14 4.11 6.43
C VAL A 92 -0.34 5.43 7.01
N GLN A 93 -1.34 6.01 6.37
CA GLN A 93 -2.01 7.22 6.82
C GLN A 93 -3.51 6.94 6.95
N THR A 94 -3.99 6.91 8.19
CA THR A 94 -5.41 6.73 8.48
C THR A 94 -6.00 8.05 8.93
N ARG A 95 -7.15 8.40 8.37
CA ARG A 95 -7.92 9.60 8.69
C ARG A 95 -9.32 9.16 9.09
N ILE A 96 -9.76 9.63 10.24
CA ILE A 96 -11.08 9.35 10.77
C ILE A 96 -11.85 10.67 10.73
N ALA A 97 -12.98 10.68 10.05
CA ALA A 97 -13.92 11.79 10.01
C ALA A 97 -15.20 11.37 10.71
N TYR A 98 -15.78 12.29 11.48
CA TYR A 98 -16.93 12.02 12.32
C TYR A 98 -18.17 12.73 11.76
N ILE A 99 -19.30 12.05 11.86
CA ILE A 99 -20.63 12.54 11.52
C ILE A 99 -21.46 12.40 12.80
N GLY A 100 -21.90 13.53 13.32
CA GLY A 100 -22.62 13.61 14.59
C GLY A 100 -22.84 15.06 15.00
N ASN A 101 -23.63 15.26 16.05
CA ASN A 101 -23.91 16.57 16.64
C ASN A 101 -23.35 16.62 18.07
N GLY A 102 -22.80 17.77 18.49
CA GLY A 102 -22.24 17.95 19.84
C GLY A 102 -20.94 17.19 20.13
N LEU A 103 -20.17 16.82 19.09
CA LEU A 103 -18.90 16.10 19.23
C LEU A 103 -17.79 17.02 19.77
N ALA A 104 -17.00 16.53 20.73
CA ALA A 104 -15.84 17.25 21.28
C ALA A 104 -14.56 17.15 20.39
N CYS A 105 -14.69 16.65 19.16
CA CYS A 105 -13.59 16.46 18.21
C CYS A 105 -13.20 17.77 17.48
N SER A 106 -12.05 17.81 16.80
CA SER A 106 -11.66 18.96 15.97
C SER A 106 -12.73 19.26 14.91
N GLY A 107 -13.12 20.53 14.78
CA GLY A 107 -14.08 20.98 13.77
C GLY A 107 -13.64 20.71 12.33
N THR A 108 -12.36 20.43 12.08
CA THR A 108 -11.86 20.03 10.74
C THR A 108 -12.17 18.59 10.37
N ARG A 109 -12.58 17.77 11.35
CA ARG A 109 -12.91 16.34 11.18
C ARG A 109 -14.40 16.06 11.33
N ILE A 110 -15.19 17.06 11.71
CA ILE A 110 -16.65 16.99 11.77
C ILE A 110 -17.20 17.39 10.40
N LEU A 111 -17.86 16.46 9.72
CA LEU A 111 -18.37 16.70 8.36
C LEU A 111 -19.64 17.56 8.33
N THR A 112 -20.27 17.78 9.49
CA THR A 112 -21.49 18.56 9.61
C THR A 112 -21.44 19.47 10.85
N PRO A 113 -20.76 20.64 10.79
CA PRO A 113 -20.59 21.52 11.95
C PRO A 113 -21.86 22.33 12.32
N GLY A 114 -23.04 22.02 11.77
CA GLY A 114 -24.21 22.89 11.95
C GLY A 114 -25.60 22.35 11.64
N ASN A 115 -25.78 21.05 11.33
CA ASN A 115 -27.12 20.49 11.22
C ASN A 115 -27.42 19.67 12.46
N THR A 116 -28.48 20.05 13.16
CA THR A 116 -29.02 19.42 14.36
C THR A 116 -29.44 17.99 14.03
N ILE A 117 -28.51 17.04 14.12
CA ILE A 117 -28.86 15.62 14.11
C ILE A 117 -29.63 15.39 15.41
N ILE A 118 -30.91 15.05 15.28
CA ILE A 118 -31.91 14.96 16.38
C ILE A 118 -31.83 13.59 17.08
N THR A 119 -31.04 12.65 16.57
CA THR A 119 -30.78 11.34 17.17
C THR A 119 -29.48 11.38 17.99
N PRO A 120 -29.54 11.34 19.34
CA PRO A 120 -28.38 11.62 20.20
C PRO A 120 -27.27 10.57 20.18
N ASN A 121 -27.50 9.38 19.61
CA ASN A 121 -26.68 8.19 19.85
C ASN A 121 -26.23 7.45 18.58
N GLU A 122 -26.22 8.10 17.42
CA GLU A 122 -25.75 7.47 16.18
C GLU A 122 -24.55 8.22 15.63
N THR A 123 -23.41 8.13 16.31
CA THR A 123 -22.16 8.63 15.76
C THR A 123 -21.73 7.71 14.62
N GLN A 124 -21.54 8.30 13.45
CA GLN A 124 -21.04 7.57 12.29
C GLN A 124 -19.64 8.08 11.99
N ILE A 125 -18.77 7.16 11.60
CA ILE A 125 -17.40 7.48 11.21
C ILE A 125 -17.16 7.08 9.77
N ILE A 126 -16.37 7.92 9.10
CA ILE A 126 -15.73 7.59 7.84
C ILE A 126 -14.25 7.38 8.13
N VAL A 127 -13.77 6.19 7.81
CA VAL A 127 -12.36 5.85 7.95
C VAL A 127 -11.75 5.78 6.55
N ASP A 128 -10.79 6.66 6.30
CA ASP A 128 -9.97 6.68 5.09
C ASP A 128 -8.57 6.19 5.41
N VAL A 129 -8.16 5.07 4.81
CA VAL A 129 -6.80 4.54 4.96
C VAL A 129 -6.07 4.61 3.63
N TYR A 130 -4.90 5.24 3.67
CA TYR A 130 -3.96 5.31 2.55
C TYR A 130 -2.71 4.52 2.93
N VAL A 131 -2.41 3.47 2.16
CA VAL A 131 -1.16 2.73 2.28
C VAL A 131 -0.30 3.03 1.06
N ARG A 132 0.91 3.51 1.29
CA ARG A 132 1.83 3.95 0.25
C ARG A 132 3.12 3.16 0.31
N TYR A 133 3.61 2.76 -0.84
CA TYR A 133 4.91 2.11 -0.98
C TYR A 133 5.60 2.52 -2.26
N ARG A 134 6.90 2.28 -2.34
CA ARG A 134 7.72 2.49 -3.54
C ARG A 134 8.35 1.18 -3.99
N ASP A 135 8.61 1.10 -5.28
CA ASP A 135 9.43 0.03 -5.83
C ASP A 135 10.92 0.35 -5.62
N PRO A 136 11.71 -0.50 -4.95
CA PRO A 136 13.15 -0.32 -4.78
C PRO A 136 13.90 -0.16 -6.10
N SER A 137 13.43 -0.84 -7.16
CA SER A 137 14.04 -0.74 -8.49
C SER A 137 13.80 0.62 -9.13
N ALA A 138 12.61 1.21 -8.92
CA ALA A 138 12.30 2.57 -9.36
C ALA A 138 13.09 3.63 -8.57
N VAL A 139 13.32 3.39 -7.27
CA VAL A 139 14.17 4.26 -6.43
C VAL A 139 15.63 4.18 -6.87
N ALA A 140 16.14 2.97 -7.14
CA ALA A 140 17.51 2.75 -7.63
C ALA A 140 17.73 3.39 -9.01
N ALA A 141 16.76 3.30 -9.92
CA ALA A 141 16.83 3.91 -11.24
C ALA A 141 16.76 5.45 -11.21
N ALA A 142 16.04 6.03 -10.25
CA ALA A 142 15.90 7.48 -10.12
C ALA A 142 17.14 8.16 -9.51
N GLY A 143 18.06 7.42 -8.89
CA GLY A 143 19.26 7.96 -8.21
C GLY A 143 18.98 8.84 -6.98
N ILE A 144 17.71 9.23 -6.76
CA ILE A 144 17.24 10.09 -5.67
C ILE A 144 15.94 9.51 -5.12
N ALA A 145 15.87 9.33 -3.81
CA ALA A 145 14.72 8.74 -3.12
C ALA A 145 13.39 9.48 -3.35
N THR A 146 13.42 10.76 -3.79
CA THR A 146 12.25 11.58 -4.10
C THR A 146 11.72 11.41 -5.52
N GLY A 147 12.50 10.84 -6.45
CA GLY A 147 12.14 10.75 -7.87
C GLY A 147 11.22 9.59 -8.25
N ALA A 148 11.16 8.52 -7.45
CA ALA A 148 10.27 7.40 -7.72
C ALA A 148 8.79 7.75 -7.41
N PRO A 149 7.81 7.28 -8.20
CA PRO A 149 6.40 7.46 -7.88
C PRO A 149 5.97 6.62 -6.69
N TRP A 150 5.06 7.15 -5.87
CA TRP A 150 4.38 6.37 -4.83
C TRP A 150 3.27 5.54 -5.46
N VAL A 151 3.22 4.25 -5.13
CA VAL A 151 2.01 3.44 -5.34
C VAL A 151 1.15 3.59 -4.10
N THR A 152 -0.09 4.07 -4.29
CA THR A 152 -1.03 4.30 -3.20
C THR A 152 -2.22 3.37 -3.33
N TYR A 153 -2.48 2.58 -2.29
CA TYR A 153 -3.73 1.87 -2.10
C TYR A 153 -4.61 2.68 -1.14
N HIS A 154 -5.85 2.95 -1.54
CA HIS A 154 -6.83 3.66 -0.73
C HIS A 154 -8.01 2.74 -0.44
N ARG A 155 -8.44 2.76 0.83
CA ARG A 155 -9.68 2.11 1.27
C ARG A 155 -10.47 3.09 2.11
N ARG A 156 -11.75 3.25 1.79
CA ARG A 156 -12.73 3.99 2.59
C ARG A 156 -13.77 3.03 3.16
N THR A 157 -14.07 3.16 4.45
CA THR A 157 -15.17 2.45 5.11
C THR A 157 -16.03 3.45 5.88
N LEU A 158 -17.35 3.21 5.88
CA LEU A 158 -18.31 3.94 6.71
C LEU A 158 -18.82 2.98 7.77
N GLN A 159 -18.74 3.37 9.03
CA GLN A 159 -19.16 2.56 10.16
C GLN A 159 -20.08 3.38 11.06
N LYS A 160 -21.19 2.78 11.46
CA LYS A 160 -22.00 3.28 12.58
C LYS A 160 -21.38 2.74 13.87
N LEU A 161 -21.06 3.65 14.79
CA LEU A 161 -20.57 3.31 16.13
C LEU A 161 -21.74 3.01 17.06
#